data_AF-A0A124GLH9-F1
#
_entry.id   AF-A0A124GLH9-F1
#
_cell.length_a   1.000
_cell.length_b   1.000
_cell.length_c   1.000
_cell.angle_alpha   90.00
_cell.angle_beta   90.00
_cell.angle_gamma   90.00
#
_symmetry.space_group_name_H-M   'P 1'
#
loop_
_entity.id
_entity.type
_entity.pdbx_description
1 polymer ?
#
loop_
_entity_poly.entity_id
_entity_poly.type
_entity_poly.pdbx_seq_one_letter_code
_entity_poly.pdbx_strand_id
1 'polypeptide(L)'
;MNAPLFTSAWQWRRLALCQGLAFGLLLLWLIPVVRSQLLAFDAGLFHALNTPLAQSTAWLYLWTFFSLRPVDALVGMILLALLVRGGWAYPAQQVRPALAAFVGLLVVLLIVRTLLTKAIEAHGLQHASPSDVLSGAYLLSDRFPGLEHGWELKDRSGASFPGDHASVLLLWALFMAHFTRGGRRLVVAALAVLFMLPRLVAGAHWGSDDYIGGVALALGVISLGLHTPLAAWLARQGERLLTPPLCWLGRLPVVGRLSLLRR
;
A
#
# COMPACT_ATOMS: atom_id res chain seq x y z
N MET A 1 23.52 -0.58 24.52
CA MET A 1 22.99 0.30 23.44
C MET A 1 22.29 -0.60 22.43
N ASN A 2 21.00 -0.40 22.19
CA ASN A 2 20.28 -1.19 21.19
C ASN A 2 20.81 -0.83 19.80
N ALA A 3 21.06 -1.83 18.95
CA ALA A 3 21.47 -1.59 17.57
C ALA A 3 20.43 -0.70 16.85
N PRO A 4 20.88 0.25 16.02
CA PRO A 4 19.95 1.12 15.28
C PRO A 4 19.08 0.29 14.34
N LEU A 5 17.78 0.61 14.30
CA LEU A 5 16.78 -0.10 13.48
C LEU A 5 17.06 0.04 11.98
N PHE A 6 17.61 1.18 11.55
CA PHE A 6 17.89 1.51 10.16
C PHE A 6 19.38 1.77 9.95
N THR A 7 19.85 1.48 8.74
CA THR A 7 21.24 1.74 8.35
C THR A 7 21.53 3.23 8.26
N SER A 8 22.74 3.64 8.66
CA SER A 8 23.27 4.98 8.44
C SER A 8 24.18 5.07 7.20
N ALA A 9 24.34 3.96 6.48
CA ALA A 9 25.25 3.85 5.34
C ALA A 9 24.47 3.53 4.06
N TRP A 10 25.04 3.94 2.93
CA TRP A 10 24.51 3.63 1.62
C TRP A 10 24.76 2.16 1.25
N GLN A 11 23.71 1.45 0.86
CA GLN A 11 23.79 0.09 0.35
C GLN A 11 23.58 0.10 -1.18
N TRP A 12 24.51 0.75 -1.89
CA TRP A 12 24.39 1.06 -3.33
C TRP A 12 23.96 -0.11 -4.20
N ARG A 13 24.50 -1.32 -3.98
CA ARG A 13 24.12 -2.52 -4.75
C ARG A 13 22.64 -2.87 -4.62
N ARG A 14 22.10 -2.83 -3.40
CA ARG A 14 20.69 -3.16 -3.13
C ARG A 14 19.77 -2.04 -3.59
N LEU A 15 20.19 -0.78 -3.38
CA LEU A 15 19.50 0.38 -3.89
C LEU A 15 19.38 0.32 -5.42
N ALA A 16 20.49 0.11 -6.13
CA ALA A 16 20.50 0.02 -7.59
C ALA A 16 19.63 -1.13 -8.11
N LEU A 17 19.65 -2.29 -7.44
CA LEU A 17 18.79 -3.41 -7.80
C LEU A 17 17.30 -3.04 -7.66
N CYS A 18 16.88 -2.51 -6.51
CA CYS A 18 15.48 -2.16 -6.29
C CYS A 18 15.01 -1.02 -7.20
N GLN A 19 15.81 0.03 -7.36
CA GLN A 19 15.51 1.14 -8.25
C GLN A 19 15.48 0.69 -9.71
N GLY A 20 16.41 -0.18 -10.12
CA GLY A 20 16.46 -0.76 -11.46
C GLY A 20 15.25 -1.64 -11.76
N LEU A 21 14.80 -2.45 -10.79
CA LEU A 21 13.56 -3.24 -10.91
C LEU A 21 12.32 -2.35 -11.00
N ALA A 22 12.20 -1.34 -10.12
CA ALA A 22 11.09 -0.38 -10.15
C ALA A 22 11.03 0.36 -11.49
N PHE A 23 12.18 0.86 -11.96
CA PHE A 23 12.27 1.53 -13.25
C PHE A 23 12.00 0.57 -14.41
N GLY A 24 12.51 -0.67 -14.35
CA GLY A 24 12.25 -1.71 -15.34
C GLY A 24 10.77 -2.02 -15.49
N LEU A 25 10.02 -2.11 -14.39
CA LEU A 25 8.56 -2.28 -14.42
C LEU A 25 7.87 -1.10 -15.14
N LEU A 26 8.27 0.14 -14.84
CA LEU A 26 7.72 1.32 -15.53
C LEU A 26 8.11 1.34 -17.01
N LEU A 27 9.34 0.96 -17.37
CA LEU A 27 9.75 0.85 -18.78
C LEU A 27 8.93 -0.20 -19.53
N LEU A 28 8.65 -1.35 -18.92
CA LEU A 28 7.78 -2.38 -19.50
C LEU A 28 6.39 -1.81 -19.81
N TRP A 29 5.85 -0.95 -18.94
CA TRP A 29 4.57 -0.26 -19.18
C TRP A 29 4.61 0.70 -20.37
N LEU A 30 5.76 1.34 -20.64
CA LEU A 30 5.89 2.27 -21.75
C LEU A 30 5.82 1.58 -23.12
N ILE A 31 6.23 0.32 -23.22
CA ILE A 31 6.25 -0.44 -24.46
C ILE A 31 4.81 -0.81 -24.86
N PRO A 32 4.26 -0.28 -25.98
CA PRO A 32 2.85 -0.45 -26.32
C PRO A 32 2.41 -1.92 -26.47
N VAL A 33 3.26 -2.76 -27.07
CA VAL A 33 2.99 -4.19 -27.27
C VAL A 33 2.95 -4.94 -25.94
N VAL A 34 3.83 -4.61 -24.99
CA VAL A 34 3.81 -5.21 -23.66
C VAL A 34 2.58 -4.75 -22.91
N ARG A 35 2.28 -3.44 -22.94
CA ARG A 35 1.09 -2.88 -22.30
C ARG A 35 -0.21 -3.52 -22.80
N SER A 36 -0.36 -3.72 -24.11
CA SER A 36 -1.57 -4.38 -24.65
C SER A 36 -1.69 -5.84 -24.21
N GLN A 37 -0.58 -6.58 -24.11
CA GLN A 37 -0.58 -7.94 -23.58
C GLN A 37 -0.94 -7.99 -22.09
N LEU A 38 -0.42 -7.06 -21.29
CA LEU A 38 -0.76 -6.95 -19.87
C LEU A 38 -2.24 -6.64 -19.68
N LEU A 39 -2.79 -5.68 -20.43
CA LEU A 39 -4.22 -5.36 -20.37
C LEU A 39 -5.11 -6.52 -20.84
N ALA A 40 -4.68 -7.30 -21.84
CA ALA A 40 -5.41 -8.50 -22.26
C ALA A 40 -5.41 -9.58 -21.17
N PHE A 41 -4.28 -9.79 -20.50
CA PHE A 41 -4.21 -10.67 -19.33
C PHE A 41 -5.10 -10.16 -18.19
N ASP A 42 -5.01 -8.87 -17.87
CA ASP A 42 -5.76 -8.24 -16.79
C ASP A 42 -7.27 -8.26 -17.05
N ALA A 43 -7.73 -8.18 -18.30
CA ALA A 43 -9.14 -8.36 -18.63
C ALA A 43 -9.63 -9.76 -18.23
N GLY A 44 -8.85 -10.80 -18.51
CA GLY A 44 -9.13 -12.16 -18.07
C GLY A 44 -9.15 -12.29 -16.54
N LEU A 45 -8.17 -11.67 -15.87
CA LEU A 45 -8.12 -11.60 -14.40
C LEU A 45 -9.35 -10.89 -13.82
N PHE A 46 -9.71 -9.74 -14.37
CA PHE A 46 -10.87 -8.95 -13.96
C PHE A 46 -12.15 -9.78 -14.09
N HIS A 47 -12.41 -10.38 -15.25
CA HIS A 47 -13.60 -11.21 -15.43
C HIS A 47 -13.63 -12.40 -14.46
N ALA A 48 -12.48 -13.03 -14.18
CA ALA A 48 -12.40 -14.12 -13.22
C ALA A 48 -12.75 -13.69 -11.78
N LEU A 49 -12.41 -12.45 -11.40
CA LEU A 49 -12.67 -11.90 -10.06
C LEU A 49 -14.06 -11.25 -9.92
N ASN A 50 -14.53 -10.58 -10.97
CA ASN A 50 -15.74 -9.75 -10.96
C ASN A 50 -17.00 -10.55 -11.33
N THR A 51 -16.95 -11.47 -12.30
CA THR A 51 -18.11 -12.28 -12.72
C THR A 51 -18.80 -13.02 -11.56
N PRO A 52 -18.08 -13.58 -10.57
CA PRO A 52 -18.72 -14.24 -9.43
C PRO A 52 -19.61 -13.32 -8.57
N LEU A 53 -19.50 -11.99 -8.68
CA LEU A 53 -20.39 -11.04 -7.99
C LEU A 53 -21.85 -11.20 -8.41
N ALA A 54 -22.10 -11.59 -9.66
CA ALA A 54 -23.46 -11.86 -10.15
C ALA A 54 -24.00 -13.23 -9.69
N GLN A 55 -23.11 -14.17 -9.35
CA GLN A 55 -23.46 -15.58 -9.14
C GLN A 55 -23.51 -15.98 -7.67
N SER A 56 -22.75 -15.28 -6.81
CA SER A 56 -22.62 -15.60 -5.39
C SER A 56 -22.96 -14.41 -4.52
N THR A 57 -24.07 -14.52 -3.79
CA THR A 57 -24.49 -13.52 -2.81
C THR A 57 -23.43 -13.29 -1.74
N ALA A 58 -22.75 -14.35 -1.29
CA ALA A 58 -21.66 -14.24 -0.32
C ALA A 58 -20.47 -13.45 -0.90
N TRP A 59 -20.07 -13.73 -2.14
CA TRP A 59 -19.00 -13.00 -2.83
C TRP A 59 -19.37 -11.52 -3.00
N LEU A 60 -20.60 -11.26 -3.45
CA LEU A 60 -21.13 -9.91 -3.64
C LEU A 60 -21.05 -9.07 -2.36
N TYR A 61 -21.64 -9.55 -1.26
CA TYR A 61 -21.65 -8.78 -0.01
C TYR A 61 -20.27 -8.65 0.60
N LEU A 62 -19.43 -9.69 0.51
CA LEU A 62 -18.05 -9.65 1.02
C LEU A 62 -17.26 -8.52 0.37
N TRP A 63 -17.23 -8.49 -0.97
CA TRP A 63 -16.44 -7.50 -1.69
C TRP A 63 -17.09 -6.12 -1.73
N THR A 64 -18.42 -6.04 -1.64
CA THR A 64 -19.10 -4.76 -1.40
C THR A 64 -18.64 -4.14 -0.09
N PHE A 65 -18.62 -4.92 1.01
CA PHE A 65 -18.13 -4.43 2.30
C PHE A 65 -16.68 -3.96 2.22
N PHE A 66 -15.79 -4.77 1.65
CA PHE A 66 -14.36 -4.42 1.57
C PHE A 66 -14.01 -3.29 0.57
N SER A 67 -14.94 -2.90 -0.30
CA SER A 67 -14.77 -1.78 -1.23
C SER A 67 -15.30 -0.44 -0.70
N LEU A 68 -15.77 -0.39 0.55
CA LEU A 68 -16.20 0.86 1.20
C LEU A 68 -15.03 1.65 1.78
N ARG A 69 -15.08 2.98 1.66
CA ARG A 69 -14.02 3.86 2.16
C ARG A 69 -13.77 3.76 3.67
N PRO A 70 -14.80 3.64 4.54
CA PRO A 70 -14.55 3.44 5.98
C PRO A 70 -13.89 2.09 6.29
N VAL A 71 -14.06 1.08 5.43
CA VAL A 71 -13.37 -0.20 5.59
C VAL A 71 -11.88 -0.07 5.25
N ASP A 72 -11.50 0.82 4.33
CA ASP A 72 -10.07 1.15 4.13
C ASP A 72 -9.44 1.77 5.36
N ALA A 73 -10.16 2.67 6.03
CA ALA A 73 -9.71 3.26 7.28
C ALA A 73 -9.56 2.19 8.36
N LEU A 74 -10.50 1.24 8.45
CA LEU A 74 -10.41 0.09 9.34
C LEU A 74 -9.20 -0.79 9.04
N VAL A 75 -8.97 -1.12 7.76
CA VAL A 75 -7.77 -1.86 7.32
C VAL A 75 -6.51 -1.09 7.72
N GLY A 76 -6.45 0.21 7.43
CA GLY A 76 -5.35 1.08 7.85
C GLY A 76 -5.09 1.03 9.36
N MET A 77 -6.13 1.02 10.19
CA MET A 77 -6.01 0.85 11.64
C MET A 77 -5.45 -0.52 12.04
N ILE A 78 -5.85 -1.61 11.36
CA ILE A 78 -5.32 -2.96 11.62
C ILE A 78 -3.83 -3.02 11.27
N LEU A 79 -3.45 -2.49 10.11
CA LEU A 79 -2.05 -2.46 9.65
C LEU A 79 -1.19 -1.58 10.56
N LEU A 80 -1.73 -0.45 11.01
CA LEU A 80 -1.09 0.41 12.00
C LEU A 80 -0.95 -0.30 13.36
N ALA A 81 -1.97 -1.01 13.82
CA ALA A 81 -1.92 -1.78 15.06
C ALA A 81 -0.82 -2.85 15.02
N LEU A 82 -0.66 -3.55 13.89
CA LEU A 82 0.45 -4.50 13.69
C LEU A 82 1.81 -3.82 13.63
N LEU A 83 1.91 -2.66 12.98
CA LEU A 83 3.13 -1.85 12.95
C LEU A 83 3.53 -1.46 14.38
N VAL A 84 2.61 -0.93 15.19
CA VAL A 84 2.93 -0.44 16.54
C VAL A 84 2.95 -1.52 17.62
N ARG A 85 2.72 -2.79 17.26
CA ARG A 85 2.76 -3.93 18.18
C ARG A 85 4.20 -4.37 18.44
N GLY A 86 4.78 -3.83 19.52
CA GLY A 86 6.11 -4.24 20.00
C GLY A 86 6.21 -5.75 20.27
N GLY A 87 7.31 -6.36 19.87
CA GLY A 87 7.57 -7.80 19.99
C GLY A 87 7.03 -8.65 18.83
N TRP A 88 6.24 -8.07 17.91
CA TRP A 88 5.75 -8.78 16.73
C TRP A 88 6.69 -8.66 15.52
N ALA A 89 6.95 -7.45 15.04
CA ALA A 89 7.92 -7.22 13.96
C ALA A 89 9.30 -6.84 14.49
N TYR A 90 9.34 -6.00 15.52
CA TYR A 90 10.57 -5.50 16.16
C TYR A 90 10.34 -5.33 17.67
N PRO A 91 11.41 -5.24 18.49
CA PRO A 91 11.32 -4.95 19.92
C PRO A 91 10.49 -3.69 20.23
N ALA A 92 9.87 -3.64 21.41
CA ALA A 92 8.99 -2.53 21.80
C ALA A 92 9.68 -1.16 21.77
N GLN A 93 10.97 -1.10 22.09
CA GLN A 93 11.79 0.12 22.09
C GLN A 93 11.98 0.69 20.68
N GLN A 94 11.83 -0.13 19.64
CA GLN A 94 12.01 0.26 18.24
C GLN A 94 10.69 0.68 17.57
N VAL A 95 9.55 0.62 18.28
CA VAL A 95 8.24 0.97 17.72
C VAL A 95 8.15 2.42 17.30
N ARG A 96 8.64 3.35 18.12
CA ARG A 96 8.60 4.79 17.83
C ARG A 96 9.44 5.17 16.61
N PRO A 97 10.73 4.77 16.50
CA PRO A 97 11.51 5.06 15.30
C PRO A 97 10.95 4.35 14.06
N ALA A 98 10.40 3.14 14.21
CA ALA A 98 9.76 2.43 13.10
C ALA A 98 8.51 3.16 12.58
N LEU A 99 7.62 3.59 13.48
CA LEU A 99 6.43 4.37 13.13
C LEU A 99 6.82 5.69 12.46
N ALA A 100 7.78 6.42 13.02
CA ALA A 100 8.27 7.68 12.47
C ALA A 100 8.84 7.50 11.06
N ALA A 101 9.69 6.49 10.86
CA ALA A 101 10.23 6.18 9.55
C ALA A 101 9.14 5.78 8.55
N PHE A 102 8.20 4.92 8.96
CA PHE A 102 7.12 4.48 8.09
C PHE A 102 6.20 5.63 7.66
N VAL A 103 5.80 6.50 8.58
CA VAL A 103 5.02 7.72 8.26
C VAL A 103 5.80 8.64 7.33
N GLY A 104 7.10 8.83 7.57
CA GLY A 104 7.96 9.59 6.68
C GLY A 104 8.04 8.99 5.27
N LEU A 105 8.12 7.66 5.16
CA LEU A 105 8.10 6.96 3.87
C LEU A 105 6.74 7.05 3.19
N LEU A 106 5.62 7.09 3.92
CA LEU A 106 4.30 7.37 3.33
C LEU A 106 4.24 8.77 2.71
N VAL A 107 4.86 9.77 3.34
CA VAL A 107 4.97 11.13 2.76
C VAL A 107 5.83 11.11 1.50
N VAL A 108 6.97 10.40 1.51
CA VAL A 108 7.82 10.23 0.32
C VAL A 108 7.05 9.52 -0.79
N LEU A 109 6.30 8.46 -0.47
CA LEU A 109 5.43 7.75 -1.42
C LEU A 109 4.39 8.68 -2.02
N LEU A 110 3.72 9.51 -1.20
CA LEU A 110 2.72 10.46 -1.69
C LEU A 110 3.33 11.44 -2.70
N ILE A 111 4.52 11.98 -2.40
CA ILE A 111 5.24 12.89 -3.30
C ILE A 111 5.60 12.18 -4.61
N VAL A 112 6.28 11.03 -4.52
CA VAL A 112 6.74 10.28 -5.70
C VAL A 112 5.56 9.83 -6.56
N ARG A 113 4.49 9.30 -5.93
CA ARG A 113 3.25 8.92 -6.61
C ARG A 113 2.62 10.11 -7.33
N THR A 114 2.50 11.25 -6.67
CA THR A 114 1.88 12.44 -7.26
C THR A 114 2.66 12.92 -8.48
N LEU A 115 4.00 12.95 -8.40
CA LEU A 115 4.86 13.31 -9.52
C LEU A 115 4.75 12.30 -10.66
N LEU A 116 4.75 11.00 -10.35
CA LEU A 116 4.60 9.95 -11.36
C LEU A 116 3.23 10.02 -12.04
N THR A 117 2.16 10.19 -11.27
CA THR A 117 0.78 10.28 -11.82
C THR A 117 0.66 11.45 -12.79
N LYS A 118 1.21 12.62 -12.44
CA LYS A 118 1.25 13.79 -13.33
C LYS A 118 2.07 13.53 -14.60
N ALA A 119 3.20 12.83 -14.49
CA ALA A 119 4.00 12.47 -15.66
C ALA A 119 3.26 11.49 -16.58
N ILE A 120 2.62 10.47 -16.02
CA ILE A 120 1.79 9.50 -16.75
C ILE A 120 0.65 10.20 -17.48
N GLU A 121 -0.05 11.12 -16.81
CA GLU A 121 -1.11 11.93 -17.41
C GLU A 121 -0.59 12.80 -18.55
N ALA A 122 0.52 13.53 -18.34
CA ALA A 122 1.13 14.39 -19.35
C ALA A 122 1.58 13.63 -20.62
N HIS A 123 1.92 12.34 -20.48
CA HIS A 123 2.30 11.48 -21.60
C HIS A 123 1.13 10.67 -22.18
N GLY A 124 -0.11 10.88 -21.73
CA GLY A 124 -1.29 10.16 -22.22
C GLY A 124 -1.27 8.67 -21.89
N LEU A 125 -0.58 8.28 -20.82
CA LEU A 125 -0.46 6.89 -20.36
C LEU A 125 -1.45 6.54 -19.25
N GLN A 126 -2.22 7.53 -18.80
CA GLN A 126 -3.31 7.34 -17.85
C GLN A 126 -4.47 6.60 -18.53
N HIS A 127 -5.20 5.79 -17.76
CA HIS A 127 -6.38 5.11 -18.27
C HIS A 127 -7.43 4.95 -17.17
N ALA A 128 -8.67 4.76 -17.63
CA ALA A 128 -9.77 4.38 -16.79
C ALA A 128 -9.64 2.92 -16.31
N SER A 129 -10.41 2.61 -15.28
CA SER A 129 -10.50 1.30 -14.64
C SER A 129 -11.19 0.25 -15.53
N PRO A 130 -11.01 -1.06 -15.29
CA PRO A 130 -11.62 -2.09 -16.12
C PRO A 130 -13.14 -2.06 -16.10
N SER A 131 -13.77 -1.69 -14.98
CA SER A 131 -15.23 -1.58 -14.88
C SER A 131 -15.83 -0.44 -15.73
N ASP A 132 -15.03 0.59 -16.04
CA ASP A 132 -15.46 1.70 -16.91
C ASP A 132 -15.34 1.37 -18.40
N VAL A 133 -14.40 0.51 -18.80
CA VAL A 133 -14.08 0.29 -20.23
C VAL A 133 -14.43 -1.09 -20.77
N LEU A 134 -14.52 -2.10 -19.92
CA LEU A 134 -14.89 -3.46 -20.32
C LEU A 134 -16.41 -3.63 -20.24
N SER A 135 -16.99 -4.23 -21.27
CA SER A 135 -18.40 -4.58 -21.26
C SER A 135 -18.66 -5.76 -20.29
N GLY A 136 -19.86 -5.78 -19.69
CA GLY A 136 -20.27 -6.85 -18.78
C GLY A 136 -19.64 -6.79 -17.39
N ALA A 137 -19.04 -5.66 -17.00
CA ALA A 137 -18.63 -5.42 -15.62
C ALA A 137 -19.85 -5.41 -14.68
N TYR A 138 -19.76 -6.16 -13.59
CA TYR A 138 -20.73 -6.10 -12.51
C TYR A 138 -20.36 -4.96 -11.55
N LEU A 139 -21.07 -3.84 -11.68
CA LEU A 139 -20.87 -2.65 -10.84
C LEU A 139 -21.58 -2.82 -9.50
N LEU A 140 -20.83 -2.59 -8.42
CA LEU A 140 -21.37 -2.67 -7.07
C LEU A 140 -22.29 -1.48 -6.78
N SER A 141 -22.01 -0.32 -7.37
CA SER A 141 -22.81 0.88 -7.23
C SER A 141 -24.17 0.77 -7.90
N ASP A 142 -24.29 0.02 -9.01
CA ASP A 142 -25.59 -0.27 -9.64
C ASP A 142 -26.50 -1.08 -8.70
N ARG A 143 -25.91 -2.01 -7.95
CA ARG A 143 -26.64 -2.86 -6.99
C ARG A 143 -26.95 -2.14 -5.68
N PHE A 144 -26.03 -1.27 -5.24
CA PHE A 144 -26.08 -0.57 -3.95
C PHE A 144 -25.84 0.95 -4.11
N PRO A 145 -26.72 1.68 -4.81
CA PRO A 145 -26.47 3.08 -5.20
C PRO A 145 -26.32 4.04 -4.01
N GLY A 146 -26.95 3.71 -2.87
CA GLY A 146 -26.82 4.49 -1.64
C GLY A 146 -25.41 4.42 -1.00
N LEU A 147 -24.64 3.36 -1.28
CA LEU A 147 -23.29 3.19 -0.73
C LEU A 147 -22.24 4.01 -1.47
N GLU A 148 -22.44 4.31 -2.75
CA GLU A 148 -21.55 5.18 -3.51
C GLU A 148 -21.51 6.60 -2.92
N HIS A 149 -22.69 7.18 -2.66
CA HIS A 149 -22.80 8.55 -2.14
C HIS A 149 -22.55 8.63 -0.62
N GLY A 150 -23.03 7.65 0.15
CA GLY A 150 -22.95 7.70 1.62
C GLY A 150 -21.65 7.13 2.20
N TRP A 151 -21.00 6.21 1.49
CA TRP A 151 -19.87 5.43 2.01
C TRP A 151 -18.68 5.37 1.03
N GLU A 152 -18.73 6.16 -0.05
CA GLU A 152 -17.70 6.25 -1.09
C GLU A 152 -17.26 4.87 -1.61
N LEU A 153 -18.22 4.00 -1.94
CA LEU A 153 -17.97 2.70 -2.56
C LEU A 153 -17.07 2.84 -3.80
N LYS A 154 -15.96 2.09 -3.83
CA LYS A 154 -14.97 2.13 -4.92
C LYS A 154 -15.11 0.92 -5.84
N ASP A 155 -15.78 1.10 -6.96
CA ASP A 155 -15.87 0.10 -8.03
C ASP A 155 -15.40 0.61 -9.40
N ARG A 156 -14.95 1.87 -9.49
CA ARG A 156 -14.42 2.49 -10.70
C ARG A 156 -13.39 3.58 -10.40
N SER A 157 -12.58 3.93 -11.40
CA SER A 157 -11.59 5.01 -11.33
C SER A 157 -11.28 5.57 -12.72
N GLY A 158 -11.39 6.89 -12.89
CA GLY A 158 -10.98 7.57 -14.12
C GLY A 158 -9.47 7.76 -14.28
N ALA A 159 -8.70 7.57 -13.20
CA ALA A 159 -7.24 7.65 -13.18
C ALA A 159 -6.68 6.44 -12.43
N SER A 160 -6.61 5.31 -13.13
CA SER A 160 -6.35 4.00 -12.55
C SER A 160 -4.86 3.73 -12.31
N PHE A 161 -3.98 4.26 -13.16
CA PHE A 161 -2.54 3.98 -13.09
C PHE A 161 -1.73 5.15 -12.51
N PRO A 162 -0.76 4.92 -11.60
CA PRO A 162 -0.45 3.65 -10.94
C PRO A 162 -1.41 3.35 -9.77
N GLY A 163 -1.55 2.06 -9.41
CA GLY A 163 -2.44 1.59 -8.35
C GLY A 163 -2.09 2.18 -6.99
N ASP A 164 -2.96 3.03 -6.45
CA ASP A 164 -2.65 3.85 -5.29
C ASP A 164 -2.80 3.11 -3.97
N HIS A 165 -3.92 2.42 -3.82
CA HIS A 165 -4.23 1.54 -2.72
C HIS A 165 -3.17 0.44 -2.59
N ALA A 166 -2.80 -0.18 -3.71
CA ALA A 166 -1.73 -1.17 -3.76
C ALA A 166 -0.38 -0.61 -3.34
N SER A 167 0.01 0.58 -3.82
CA SER A 167 1.31 1.18 -3.46
C SER A 167 1.48 1.36 -1.93
N VAL A 168 0.41 1.74 -1.22
CA VAL A 168 0.41 1.91 0.24
C VAL A 168 0.50 0.55 0.95
N LEU A 169 -0.31 -0.43 0.53
CA LEU A 169 -0.32 -1.78 1.10
C LEU A 169 1.01 -2.50 0.88
N LEU A 170 1.59 -2.38 -0.31
CA LEU A 170 2.88 -2.96 -0.66
C LEU A 170 4.02 -2.28 0.08
N LEU A 171 3.99 -0.95 0.25
CA LEU A 171 4.99 -0.26 1.08
C LEU A 171 4.94 -0.75 2.53
N TRP A 172 3.73 -0.88 3.11
CA TRP A 172 3.56 -1.49 4.43
C TRP A 172 4.11 -2.92 4.48
N ALA A 173 3.77 -3.74 3.48
CA ALA A 173 4.17 -5.13 3.43
C ALA A 173 5.69 -5.30 3.34
N LEU A 174 6.34 -4.55 2.45
CA LEU A 174 7.79 -4.58 2.29
C LEU A 174 8.52 -4.08 3.54
N PHE A 175 7.99 -3.02 4.17
CA PHE A 175 8.51 -2.51 5.43
C PHE A 175 8.41 -3.56 6.56
N MET A 176 7.25 -4.17 6.75
CA MET A 176 7.05 -5.19 7.78
C MET A 176 7.81 -6.49 7.47
N ALA A 177 7.92 -6.88 6.20
CA ALA A 177 8.67 -8.06 5.76
C ALA A 177 10.17 -7.95 6.03
N HIS A 178 10.72 -6.73 6.05
CA HIS A 178 12.11 -6.48 6.42
C HIS A 178 12.43 -6.91 7.86
N PHE A 179 11.47 -6.72 8.78
CA PHE A 179 11.64 -7.03 10.21
C PHE A 179 11.08 -8.39 10.62
N THR A 180 10.17 -8.96 9.83
CA THR A 180 9.53 -10.26 10.12
C THR A 180 10.20 -11.43 9.37
N ARG A 181 10.05 -12.64 9.92
CA ARG A 181 10.55 -13.90 9.35
C ARG A 181 9.50 -15.02 9.48
N GLY A 182 9.66 -16.09 8.71
CA GLY A 182 8.81 -17.28 8.77
C GLY A 182 7.32 -16.97 8.63
N GLY A 183 6.48 -17.60 9.45
CA GLY A 183 5.03 -17.42 9.41
C GLY A 183 4.54 -15.97 9.57
N ARG A 184 5.29 -15.11 10.29
CA ARG A 184 4.91 -13.68 10.42
C ARG A 184 5.02 -12.95 9.09
N ARG A 185 6.05 -13.26 8.29
CA ARG A 185 6.21 -12.70 6.95
C ARG A 185 5.11 -13.19 6.00
N LEU A 186 4.68 -14.45 6.15
CA LEU A 186 3.55 -15.00 5.39
C LEU A 186 2.25 -14.26 5.73
N VAL A 187 2.00 -13.96 7.02
CA VAL A 187 0.83 -13.15 7.44
C VAL A 187 0.88 -11.75 6.82
N VAL A 188 2.03 -11.08 6.84
CA VAL A 188 2.20 -9.76 6.19
C VAL A 188 1.86 -9.83 4.70
N ALA A 189 2.40 -10.82 3.99
CA ALA A 189 2.14 -11.01 2.56
C ALA A 189 0.66 -11.32 2.28
N ALA A 190 0.05 -12.20 3.09
CA ALA A 190 -1.35 -12.57 2.94
C ALA A 190 -2.29 -11.39 3.16
N LEU A 191 -2.03 -10.54 4.18
CA LEU A 191 -2.82 -9.34 4.43
C LEU A 191 -2.69 -8.33 3.27
N ALA A 192 -1.48 -8.15 2.74
CA ALA A 192 -1.27 -7.25 1.61
C ALA A 192 -2.06 -7.71 0.38
N VAL A 193 -1.98 -8.99 0.02
CA VAL A 193 -2.75 -9.56 -1.10
C VAL A 193 -4.24 -9.45 -0.85
N LEU A 194 -4.71 -9.89 0.33
CA LEU A 194 -6.13 -9.86 0.70
C LEU A 194 -6.73 -8.47 0.60
N PHE A 195 -6.01 -7.43 1.05
CA PHE A 195 -6.52 -6.07 1.06
C PHE A 195 -6.32 -5.30 -0.27
N MET A 196 -5.53 -5.84 -1.22
CA MET A 196 -5.52 -5.35 -2.60
C MET A 196 -6.74 -5.86 -3.39
N LEU A 197 -7.19 -7.09 -3.12
CA LEU A 197 -8.30 -7.73 -3.85
C LEU A 197 -9.59 -6.92 -4.00
N PRO A 198 -10.07 -6.11 -3.03
CA PRO A 198 -11.34 -5.40 -3.19
C PRO A 198 -11.37 -4.50 -4.43
N ARG A 199 -10.23 -3.89 -4.79
CA ARG A 199 -10.13 -2.96 -5.93
C ARG A 199 -10.12 -3.72 -7.25
N LEU A 200 -9.45 -4.87 -7.26
CA LEU A 200 -9.39 -5.75 -8.41
C LEU A 200 -10.73 -6.46 -8.66
N VAL A 201 -11.42 -6.89 -7.59
CA VAL A 201 -12.73 -7.55 -7.68
C VAL A 201 -13.81 -6.56 -8.09
N ALA A 202 -13.87 -5.38 -7.45
CA ALA A 202 -14.86 -4.36 -7.79
C ALA A 202 -14.59 -3.72 -9.16
N GLY A 203 -13.36 -3.79 -9.66
CA GLY A 203 -12.98 -3.26 -10.97
C GLY A 203 -12.48 -1.82 -10.94
N ALA A 204 -12.13 -1.29 -9.76
CA ALA A 204 -11.56 0.05 -9.63
C ALA A 204 -10.11 0.16 -10.13
N HIS A 205 -9.40 -0.97 -10.23
CA HIS A 205 -8.04 -1.06 -10.76
C HIS A 205 -7.84 -2.31 -11.62
N TRP A 206 -6.96 -2.19 -12.61
CA TRP A 206 -6.40 -3.30 -13.37
C TRP A 206 -5.35 -4.05 -12.53
N GLY A 207 -5.07 -5.30 -12.88
CA GLY A 207 -3.97 -6.04 -12.24
C GLY A 207 -2.62 -5.32 -12.38
N SER A 208 -2.33 -4.81 -13.57
CA SER A 208 -1.09 -4.08 -13.87
C SER A 208 -0.97 -2.74 -13.13
N ASP A 209 -2.07 -2.10 -12.74
CA ASP A 209 -2.02 -0.94 -11.85
C ASP A 209 -1.30 -1.30 -10.54
N ASP A 210 -1.57 -2.49 -10.02
CA ASP A 210 -1.02 -3.00 -8.77
C ASP A 210 0.38 -3.61 -8.97
N TYR A 211 0.53 -4.60 -9.85
CA TYR A 211 1.78 -5.36 -9.97
C TYR A 211 2.87 -4.67 -10.81
N ILE A 212 2.52 -3.68 -11.65
CA ILE A 212 3.50 -2.80 -12.30
C ILE A 212 3.60 -1.49 -11.51
N GLY A 213 2.51 -0.72 -11.45
CA GLY A 213 2.50 0.63 -10.88
C GLY A 213 2.73 0.63 -9.37
N GLY A 214 1.90 -0.10 -8.63
CA GLY A 214 1.96 -0.21 -7.17
C GLY A 214 3.27 -0.79 -6.68
N VAL A 215 3.75 -1.88 -7.30
CA VAL A 215 5.05 -2.50 -6.98
C VAL A 215 6.21 -1.57 -7.29
N ALA A 216 6.23 -0.91 -8.46
CA ALA A 216 7.31 0.03 -8.79
C ALA A 216 7.40 1.17 -7.77
N LEU A 217 6.26 1.77 -7.40
CA LEU A 217 6.20 2.82 -6.38
C LEU A 217 6.68 2.34 -5.01
N ALA A 218 6.13 1.21 -4.53
CA ALA A 218 6.47 0.68 -3.22
C ALA A 218 7.94 0.26 -3.13
N LEU A 219 8.46 -0.42 -4.17
CA LEU A 219 9.85 -0.86 -4.25
C LEU A 219 10.80 0.34 -4.34
N GLY A 220 10.45 1.35 -5.13
CA GLY A 220 11.24 2.56 -5.24
C GLY A 220 11.39 3.27 -3.89
N VAL A 221 10.27 3.53 -3.22
CA VAL A 221 10.25 4.26 -1.94
C VAL A 221 10.87 3.45 -0.81
N ILE A 222 10.58 2.15 -0.70
CA ILE A 222 11.15 1.34 0.39
C ILE A 222 12.67 1.21 0.24
N SER A 223 13.19 1.18 -0.99
CA SER A 223 14.63 1.11 -1.23
C SER A 223 15.35 2.37 -0.78
N LEU A 224 14.74 3.55 -1.00
CA LEU A 224 15.23 4.81 -0.45
C LEU A 224 15.24 4.75 1.08
N GLY A 225 14.21 4.19 1.70
CA GLY A 225 14.14 4.03 3.16
C GLY A 225 15.22 3.10 3.73
N LEU A 226 15.30 1.86 3.21
CA LEU A 226 16.08 0.78 3.82
C LEU A 226 17.53 0.67 3.32
N HIS A 227 17.84 1.23 2.14
CA HIS A 227 19.18 1.14 1.53
C HIS A 227 19.92 2.48 1.48
N THR A 228 19.35 3.53 2.05
CA THR A 228 20.01 4.82 2.28
C THR A 228 19.82 5.27 3.74
N PRO A 229 20.50 6.33 4.20
CA PRO A 229 20.29 6.88 5.54
C PRO A 229 18.91 7.54 5.77
N LEU A 230 18.02 7.57 4.77
CA LEU A 230 16.74 8.28 4.83
C LEU A 230 15.83 7.82 5.97
N ALA A 231 15.57 6.51 6.11
CA ALA A 231 14.70 6.03 7.20
C ALA A 231 15.30 6.31 8.58
N ALA A 232 16.63 6.25 8.72
CA ALA A 232 17.32 6.63 9.94
C ALA A 232 17.16 8.13 10.23
N TRP A 233 17.22 8.98 9.20
CA TRP A 233 16.97 10.41 9.34
C TRP A 233 15.50 10.71 9.72
N LEU A 234 14.54 10.09 9.02
CA LEU A 234 13.11 10.23 9.31
C LEU A 234 12.76 9.76 10.73
N ALA A 235 13.31 8.63 11.17
CA ALA A 235 13.15 8.14 12.53
C ALA A 235 13.64 9.18 13.55
N ARG A 236 14.84 9.75 13.38
CA ARG A 236 15.39 10.77 14.28
C ARG A 236 14.54 12.04 14.32
N GLN A 237 14.06 12.53 13.17
CA GLN A 237 13.20 13.72 13.14
C GLN A 237 11.85 13.44 13.78
N GLY A 238 11.22 12.31 13.43
CA GLY A 238 9.94 11.92 14.00
C GLY A 238 10.03 11.69 15.51
N GLU A 239 11.11 11.10 16.03
CA GLU A 239 11.32 11.01 17.48
C GLU A 239 11.41 12.38 18.15
N ARG A 240 12.10 13.37 17.54
CA ARG A 240 12.14 14.73 18.09
C ARG A 240 10.75 15.36 18.17
N LEU A 241 9.90 15.12 17.16
CA LEU A 241 8.54 15.66 17.10
C LEU A 241 7.54 14.90 17.99
N LEU A 242 7.66 13.57 18.06
CA LEU A 242 6.74 12.69 18.80
C LEU A 242 7.09 12.59 20.28
N THR A 243 8.32 12.94 20.70
CA THR A 243 8.74 12.82 22.10
C THR A 243 7.98 13.72 23.06
N PRO A 244 7.81 15.04 22.78
CA PRO A 244 7.05 15.92 23.67
C PRO A 244 5.60 15.47 23.93
N PRO A 245 4.75 15.21 22.91
CA PRO A 245 3.35 14.84 23.14
C PRO A 245 3.19 13.45 23.79
N LEU A 246 4.05 12.49 23.42
CA LEU A 246 3.99 11.14 24.00
C LEU A 246 4.46 11.10 25.46
N CYS A 247 5.42 11.94 25.85
CA CYS A 247 5.81 12.05 27.26
C CYS A 247 4.68 12.63 28.12
N TRP A 248 3.84 13.50 27.55
CA TRP A 248 2.66 14.01 28.24
C TRP A 248 1.59 12.93 28.41
N LEU A 249 1.27 12.19 27.33
CA LEU A 249 0.31 11.08 27.35
C LEU A 249 0.74 9.90 28.23
N GLY A 250 2.06 9.63 28.33
CA GLY A 250 2.61 8.57 29.18
C GLY A 250 2.42 8.77 30.69
N ARG A 251 1.97 9.97 31.12
CA ARG A 251 1.60 10.25 32.52
C ARG A 251 0.23 9.70 32.89
N LEU A 252 -0.56 9.22 31.93
CA LEU A 252 -1.87 8.61 32.18
C LEU A 252 -1.71 7.11 32.52
N PRO A 253 -2.24 6.63 33.66
CA PRO A 253 -1.95 5.31 34.20
C PRO A 253 -2.41 4.13 33.32
N VAL A 254 -3.41 4.34 32.46
CA VAL A 254 -3.93 3.32 31.52
C VAL A 254 -3.07 3.22 30.25
N VAL A 255 -2.37 4.30 29.87
CA VAL A 255 -1.73 4.45 28.56
C VAL A 255 -0.25 4.03 28.60
N GLY A 256 0.40 4.12 29.77
CA GLY A 256 1.83 3.83 29.99
C GLY A 256 2.33 2.43 29.59
N ARG A 257 1.44 1.45 29.34
CA ARG A 257 1.82 0.09 28.92
C ARG A 257 1.96 -0.09 27.41
N LEU A 258 1.48 0.85 26.60
CA LEU A 258 1.56 0.78 25.14
C LEU A 258 3.03 0.77 24.68
N SER A 259 3.34 -0.03 23.64
CA SER A 259 4.70 -0.11 23.10
C SER A 259 5.21 1.25 22.60
N LEU A 260 4.32 2.15 22.18
CA LEU A 260 4.63 3.52 21.77
C LEU A 260 5.19 4.41 22.88
N LEU A 261 4.99 4.04 24.15
CA LEU A 261 5.40 4.83 25.31
C LEU A 261 6.61 4.22 26.06
N ARG A 262 7.05 3.03 25.67
CA ARG A 262 8.28 2.43 26.20
C ARG A 262 9.50 3.06 25.51
N ARG A 263 10.44 3.53 26.33
CA ARG A 263 11.76 4.02 25.86
C ARG A 263 12.71 2.85 25.62
#